data_AF-A0A8D8W510-F1
#
_entry.id   AF-A0A8D8W510-F1
#
_cell.length_a   1.000
_cell.length_b   1.000
_cell.length_c   1.000
_cell.angle_alpha   90.00
_cell.angle_beta   90.00
_cell.angle_gamma   90.00
#
_symmetry.space_group_name_H-M   'P 1'
#
loop_
_entity.id
_entity.type
_entity.pdbx_description
1 polymer ?
#
loop_
_entity_poly.entity_id
_entity_poly.type
_entity_poly.pdbx_seq_one_letter_code
_entity_poly.pdbx_strand_id
1 'polypeptide(L)'
;MTRNSFELLNCDDHGHLLRKDGREPGSCRPDIVHQCLLMLLDSPLNRAGLLQVFIHTEKNVLIEVNPQTRIPRTFKRFAGLMVQLLHKFSVRASDSNIKLLKVIKNPISQHFPVGVKKIGTSFSSSKLTKPADLVPTDEPLVIVIGAMAHGQVDVDYTEGNVSISNFPLSAALACTKLCSAFEEAWGVT
;
A
#
# COMPACT_ATOMS: atom_id res chain seq x y z
N MET A 1 -34.92 -4.71 13.16
CA MET A 1 -33.78 -3.89 13.62
C MET A 1 -32.77 -3.78 12.50
N THR A 2 -32.88 -2.75 11.65
CA THR A 2 -31.91 -2.47 10.59
C THR A 2 -30.65 -1.89 11.22
N ARG A 3 -29.68 -2.75 11.54
CA ARG A 3 -28.33 -2.28 11.89
C ARG A 3 -27.78 -1.60 10.64
N ASN A 4 -27.47 -0.31 10.72
CA ASN A 4 -26.68 0.37 9.69
C ASN A 4 -25.34 -0.37 9.55
N SER A 5 -25.24 -1.20 8.51
CA SER A 5 -24.03 -1.93 8.16
C SER A 5 -23.11 -0.95 7.44
N PHE A 6 -21.94 -0.69 8.01
CA PHE A 6 -20.92 0.09 7.34
C PHE A 6 -20.17 -0.80 6.34
N GLU A 7 -20.02 -0.32 5.11
CA GLU A 7 -19.36 -1.06 4.02
C GLU A 7 -18.21 -0.25 3.44
N LEU A 8 -17.20 -0.95 2.92
CA LEU A 8 -16.07 -0.31 2.27
C LEU A 8 -16.48 0.05 0.83
N LEU A 9 -16.38 1.33 0.51
CA LEU A 9 -16.76 1.87 -0.79
C LEU A 9 -15.94 1.23 -1.92
N ASN A 10 -16.63 0.69 -2.92
CA ASN A 10 -16.02 0.04 -4.08
C ASN A 10 -16.87 0.26 -5.35
N CYS A 11 -16.25 0.14 -6.52
CA CYS A 11 -16.90 0.43 -7.80
C CYS A 11 -18.06 -0.50 -8.16
N ASP A 12 -17.99 -1.78 -7.76
CA ASP A 12 -18.91 -2.83 -8.21
C ASP A 12 -20.23 -2.79 -7.42
N ASP A 13 -20.15 -2.75 -6.09
CA ASP A 13 -21.31 -2.75 -5.21
C ASP A 13 -21.95 -1.35 -5.08
N HIS A 14 -21.13 -0.29 -5.17
CA HIS A 14 -21.53 1.08 -4.80
C HIS A 14 -21.49 2.08 -5.96
N GLY A 15 -21.39 1.62 -7.21
CA GLY A 15 -21.30 2.50 -8.39
C GLY A 15 -22.44 3.52 -8.50
N HIS A 16 -23.66 3.16 -8.07
CA HIS A 16 -24.82 4.04 -8.06
C HIS A 16 -24.71 5.17 -7.01
N LEU A 17 -24.17 4.88 -5.82
CA LEU A 17 -23.91 5.87 -4.78
C LEU A 17 -22.80 6.83 -5.22
N LEU A 18 -21.74 6.31 -5.84
CA LEU A 18 -20.64 7.11 -6.36
C LEU A 18 -21.11 8.13 -7.38
N ARG A 19 -21.97 7.72 -8.33
CA ARG A 19 -22.57 8.63 -9.32
C ARG A 19 -23.43 9.71 -8.65
N LYS A 20 -24.19 9.35 -7.61
CA LYS A 20 -25.03 10.30 -6.86
C LYS A 20 -24.17 11.36 -6.15
N ASP A 21 -23.00 10.97 -5.66
CA ASP A 21 -22.03 11.86 -5.02
C ASP A 21 -21.13 12.59 -6.02
N GLY A 22 -21.43 12.50 -7.34
CA GLY A 22 -20.66 13.16 -8.39
C GLY A 22 -19.26 12.58 -8.60
N ARG A 23 -18.99 11.36 -8.13
CA ARG A 23 -17.70 10.68 -8.27
C ARG A 23 -17.77 9.65 -9.41
N GLU A 24 -16.68 9.55 -10.15
CA GLU A 24 -16.50 8.49 -11.15
C GLU A 24 -16.46 7.12 -10.46
N PRO A 25 -17.32 6.15 -10.80
CA PRO A 25 -17.34 4.84 -10.14
C PRO A 25 -15.98 4.12 -10.16
N GLY A 26 -15.24 4.26 -11.27
CA GLY A 26 -13.91 3.67 -11.44
C GLY A 26 -12.82 4.24 -10.52
N SER A 27 -13.08 5.35 -9.82
CA SER A 27 -12.13 5.94 -8.86
C SER A 27 -11.98 5.13 -7.57
N CYS A 28 -13.01 4.37 -7.17
CA CYS A 28 -13.04 3.67 -5.89
C CYS A 28 -12.65 2.19 -6.06
N ARG A 29 -11.34 1.93 -6.01
CA ARG A 29 -10.73 0.61 -6.26
C ARG A 29 -9.90 0.09 -5.08
N PRO A 30 -10.54 -0.23 -3.93
CA PRO A 30 -9.85 -0.81 -2.78
C PRO A 30 -9.27 -2.21 -3.04
N ASP A 31 -9.67 -2.89 -4.11
CA ASP A 31 -9.10 -4.15 -4.57
C ASP A 31 -7.63 -4.02 -4.98
N ILE A 32 -7.21 -2.84 -5.48
CA ILE A 32 -5.82 -2.59 -5.88
C ILE A 32 -4.91 -2.66 -4.64
N VAL A 33 -5.25 -1.93 -3.57
CA VAL A 33 -4.46 -1.97 -2.33
C VAL A 33 -4.53 -3.37 -1.69
N HIS A 34 -5.67 -4.06 -1.77
CA HIS A 34 -5.79 -5.44 -1.29
C HIS A 34 -4.77 -6.37 -1.97
N GLN A 35 -4.69 -6.34 -3.30
CA GLN A 35 -3.72 -7.14 -4.05
C GLN A 35 -2.27 -6.74 -3.75
N CYS A 36 -1.99 -5.44 -3.62
CA CYS A 36 -0.65 -4.96 -3.24
C CYS A 36 -0.21 -5.52 -1.89
N LEU A 37 -1.09 -5.45 -0.87
CA LEU A 37 -0.80 -5.96 0.46
C LEU A 37 -0.59 -7.47 0.48
N LEU A 38 -1.33 -8.23 -0.34
CA LEU A 38 -1.10 -9.66 -0.50
C LEU A 38 0.31 -9.93 -1.04
N MET A 39 0.73 -9.21 -2.09
CA MET A 39 2.08 -9.38 -2.68
C MET A 39 3.19 -8.95 -1.73
N LEU A 40 3.01 -7.83 -1.02
CA LEU A 40 4.00 -7.30 -0.09
C LEU A 40 4.18 -8.20 1.14
N LEU A 41 3.09 -8.62 1.80
CA LEU A 41 3.18 -9.34 3.07
C LEU A 41 3.46 -10.84 2.91
N ASP A 42 3.20 -11.41 1.73
CA ASP A 42 3.58 -12.80 1.44
C ASP A 42 5.06 -12.95 1.08
N SER A 43 5.74 -11.86 0.72
CA SER A 43 7.07 -11.92 0.15
C SER A 43 8.12 -12.43 1.18
N PRO A 44 9.16 -13.14 0.73
CA PRO A 44 10.32 -13.48 1.57
C PRO A 44 10.89 -12.26 2.30
N LEU A 45 10.94 -11.09 1.65
CA LEU A 45 11.39 -9.84 2.25
C LEU A 45 10.65 -9.48 3.55
N ASN A 46 9.32 -9.60 3.55
CA ASN A 46 8.51 -9.36 4.74
C ASN A 46 8.78 -10.41 5.83
N ARG A 47 8.91 -11.68 5.45
CA ARG A 47 9.18 -12.78 6.39
C ARG A 47 10.58 -12.67 7.03
N ALA A 48 11.53 -12.08 6.32
CA ALA A 48 12.85 -11.76 6.85
C ALA A 48 12.87 -10.53 7.77
N GLY A 49 11.74 -9.83 7.93
CA GLY A 49 11.65 -8.64 8.77
C GLY A 49 12.25 -7.37 8.13
N LEU A 50 12.44 -7.38 6.81
CA LEU A 50 13.08 -6.31 6.05
C LEU A 50 12.09 -5.42 5.30
N LEU A 51 10.79 -5.57 5.56
CA LEU A 51 9.72 -4.78 4.95
C LEU A 51 8.83 -4.14 6.01
N GLN A 52 8.58 -2.84 5.86
CA GLN A 52 7.56 -2.10 6.59
C GLN A 52 6.60 -1.46 5.59
N VAL A 53 5.29 -1.65 5.80
CA VAL A 53 4.25 -1.17 4.87
C VAL A 53 3.42 -0.07 5.53
N PHE A 54 3.16 0.99 4.77
CA PHE A 54 2.23 2.05 5.11
C PHE A 54 1.20 2.22 3.99
N ILE A 55 -0.02 2.60 4.35
CA ILE A 55 -1.08 2.93 3.41
C ILE A 55 -1.49 4.38 3.66
N HIS A 56 -1.39 5.21 2.63
CA HIS A 56 -1.91 6.57 2.66
C HIS A 56 -3.11 6.65 1.72
N THR A 57 -4.28 6.95 2.29
CA THR A 57 -5.55 6.97 1.55
C THR A 57 -5.82 8.35 0.93
N GLU A 58 -6.68 8.38 -0.09
CA GLU A 58 -7.17 9.63 -0.73
C GLU A 58 -7.78 10.62 0.29
N LYS A 59 -8.40 10.11 1.38
CA LYS A 59 -8.97 10.93 2.46
C LYS A 59 -7.94 11.31 3.54
N ASN A 60 -6.66 11.27 3.21
CA ASN A 60 -5.55 11.64 4.09
C ASN A 60 -5.48 10.82 5.40
N VAL A 61 -5.98 9.58 5.40
CA VAL A 61 -5.78 8.64 6.51
C VAL A 61 -4.50 7.86 6.28
N LEU A 62 -3.59 7.88 7.25
CA LEU A 62 -2.34 7.11 7.24
C LEU A 62 -2.48 5.87 8.13
N ILE A 63 -2.15 4.71 7.58
CA ILE A 63 -2.25 3.41 8.24
C ILE A 63 -0.88 2.76 8.24
N GLU A 64 -0.44 2.33 9.42
CA GLU A 64 0.71 1.47 9.63
C GLU A 64 0.25 0.01 9.63
N VAL A 65 0.96 -0.82 8.87
CA VAL A 65 0.71 -2.26 8.78
C VAL A 65 1.83 -3.01 9.48
N ASN A 66 1.50 -3.76 10.52
CA ASN A 66 2.48 -4.61 11.20
C ASN A 66 2.91 -5.76 10.26
N PRO A 67 4.21 -6.08 10.13
CA PRO A 67 4.71 -7.17 9.28
C PRO A 67 4.09 -8.55 9.56
N GLN A 68 3.61 -8.78 10.79
CA GLN A 68 2.93 -10.02 11.20
C GLN A 68 1.47 -10.12 10.73
N THR A 69 0.93 -9.06 10.12
CA THR A 69 -0.46 -9.00 9.68
C THR A 69 -0.73 -10.01 8.57
N ARG A 70 -1.67 -10.93 8.80
CA ARG A 70 -2.18 -11.80 7.74
C ARG A 70 -3.39 -11.17 7.07
N ILE A 71 -3.20 -10.64 5.87
CA ILE A 71 -4.26 -10.01 5.10
C ILE A 71 -5.24 -11.07 4.59
N PRO A 72 -6.57 -10.89 4.79
CA PRO A 72 -7.56 -11.84 4.27
C PRO A 72 -7.45 -12.01 2.76
N ARG A 73 -7.45 -13.26 2.26
CA ARG A 73 -7.33 -13.54 0.82
C ARG A 73 -8.57 -13.15 0.01
N THR A 74 -9.75 -13.17 0.63
CA THR A 74 -10.99 -12.77 -0.04
C THR A 74 -11.26 -11.28 0.18
N PHE A 75 -11.61 -10.58 -0.90
CA PHE A 75 -11.86 -9.15 -0.87
C PHE A 75 -12.95 -8.76 0.15
N LYS A 76 -14.05 -9.54 0.22
CA LYS A 76 -15.14 -9.29 1.19
C LYS A 76 -14.65 -9.28 2.66
N ARG A 77 -13.73 -10.17 3.04
CA ARG A 77 -13.15 -10.20 4.40
C ARG A 77 -12.19 -9.04 4.62
N PHE A 78 -11.39 -8.69 3.59
CA PHE A 78 -10.53 -7.52 3.62
C PHE A 78 -11.34 -6.22 3.80
N ALA A 79 -12.45 -6.08 3.07
CA ALA A 79 -13.35 -4.93 3.19
C ALA A 79 -13.88 -4.78 4.63
N GLY A 80 -14.35 -5.88 5.24
CA GLY A 80 -14.79 -5.87 6.64
C GLY A 80 -13.68 -5.50 7.63
N LEU A 81 -12.45 -5.98 7.40
CA LEU A 81 -11.27 -5.61 8.20
C LEU A 81 -10.96 -4.11 8.10
N MET A 82 -11.02 -3.54 6.89
CA MET A 82 -10.77 -2.11 6.66
C MET A 82 -11.87 -1.23 7.28
N VAL A 83 -13.14 -1.64 7.20
CA VAL A 83 -14.24 -0.96 7.92
C VAL A 83 -13.96 -0.96 9.43
N GLN A 84 -13.60 -2.11 10.00
CA GLN A 84 -13.27 -2.19 11.42
C GLN A 84 -12.10 -1.27 11.78
N LEU A 85 -11.04 -1.26 10.97
CA LEU A 85 -9.87 -0.40 11.17
C LEU A 85 -10.24 1.08 11.17
N LEU A 86 -11.02 1.53 10.18
CA LEU A 86 -11.41 2.93 10.05
C LEU A 86 -12.36 3.39 11.16
N HIS A 87 -13.19 2.49 11.71
CA HIS A 87 -14.07 2.78 12.84
C HIS A 87 -13.34 2.79 14.20
N LYS A 88 -12.42 1.84 14.42
CA LYS A 88 -11.76 1.64 15.72
C LYS A 88 -10.35 2.25 15.79
N PHE A 89 -9.86 2.80 14.69
CA PHE A 89 -8.49 3.30 14.49
C PHE A 89 -7.37 2.28 14.71
N SER A 90 -7.69 1.03 15.07
CA SER A 90 -6.74 -0.07 15.17
C SER A 90 -7.44 -1.42 15.11
N VAL A 91 -6.71 -2.43 14.65
CA VAL A 91 -7.09 -3.84 14.71
C VAL A 91 -6.00 -4.60 15.47
N ARG A 92 -6.40 -5.41 16.44
CA ARG A 92 -5.51 -6.24 17.25
C ARG A 92 -5.59 -7.69 16.82
N ALA A 93 -4.53 -8.45 17.10
CA ALA A 93 -4.59 -9.89 16.98
C ALA A 93 -5.62 -10.47 17.96
N SER A 94 -6.24 -11.60 17.62
CA SER A 94 -7.28 -12.21 18.46
C SER A 94 -6.71 -12.86 19.72
N ASP A 95 -5.44 -13.26 19.66
CA ASP A 95 -4.71 -14.04 20.66
C ASP A 95 -3.70 -13.20 21.46
N SER A 96 -3.49 -11.93 21.09
CA SER A 96 -2.54 -11.05 21.76
C SER A 96 -2.97 -9.58 21.72
N ASN A 97 -2.34 -8.74 22.55
CA ASN A 97 -2.64 -7.31 22.56
C ASN A 97 -1.92 -6.52 21.43
N ILE A 98 -1.23 -7.21 20.53
CA ILE A 98 -0.46 -6.62 19.44
C ILE A 98 -1.42 -5.94 18.44
N LYS A 99 -1.13 -4.69 18.08
CA LYS A 99 -1.85 -3.99 17.01
C LYS A 99 -1.27 -4.42 15.67
N LEU A 100 -2.11 -5.04 14.85
CA LEU A 100 -1.76 -5.49 13.50
C LEU A 100 -1.91 -4.35 12.49
N LEU A 101 -3.00 -3.59 12.60
CA LEU A 101 -3.25 -2.40 11.78
C LEU A 101 -3.53 -1.22 12.70
N LYS A 102 -3.01 -0.05 12.36
CA LYS A 102 -3.18 1.14 13.18
C LYS A 102 -3.23 2.40 12.33
N VAL A 103 -4.22 3.25 12.58
CA VAL A 103 -4.24 4.61 12.05
C VAL A 103 -3.25 5.45 12.84
N ILE A 104 -2.34 6.13 12.13
CA ILE A 104 -1.29 6.96 12.69
C ILE A 104 -1.42 8.41 12.18
N LYS A 105 -0.71 9.33 12.82
CA LYS A 105 -0.78 10.76 12.49
C LYS A 105 0.06 11.08 11.25
N ASN A 106 -0.44 11.98 10.42
CA ASN A 106 0.34 12.60 9.35
C ASN A 106 1.34 13.64 9.91
N PRO A 107 2.39 13.99 9.13
CA PRO A 107 2.78 13.45 7.81
C PRO A 107 3.51 12.10 7.92
N ILE A 108 3.47 11.32 6.84
CA ILE A 108 4.17 10.01 6.77
C ILE A 108 5.69 10.13 6.98
N SER A 109 6.27 11.26 6.60
CA SER A 109 7.70 11.54 6.74
C SER A 109 8.23 11.48 8.18
N GLN A 110 7.37 11.68 9.18
CA GLN A 110 7.73 11.56 10.60
C GLN A 110 7.95 10.11 11.07
N HIS A 111 7.49 9.13 10.28
CA HIS A 111 7.57 7.71 10.62
C HIS A 111 8.71 6.99 9.90
N PHE A 112 9.47 7.72 9.07
CA PHE A 112 10.62 7.15 8.38
C PHE A 112 11.92 7.31 9.19
N PRO A 113 12.92 6.45 8.97
CA PRO A 113 14.26 6.65 9.52
C PRO A 113 14.89 7.99 9.09
N VAL A 114 15.78 8.54 9.92
CA VAL A 114 16.48 9.79 9.60
C VAL A 114 17.37 9.59 8.36
N GLY A 115 17.36 10.55 7.44
CA GLY A 115 18.21 10.52 6.24
C GLY A 115 17.79 9.54 5.15
N VAL A 116 16.72 8.78 5.35
CA VAL A 116 16.26 7.78 4.37
C VAL A 116 15.88 8.41 3.04
N LYS A 117 16.30 7.78 1.94
CA LYS A 117 15.96 8.23 0.59
C LYS A 117 14.50 7.86 0.26
N LYS A 118 13.77 8.76 -0.41
CA LYS A 118 12.37 8.52 -0.82
C LYS A 118 12.21 8.63 -2.34
N ILE A 119 11.72 7.57 -2.96
CA ILE A 119 11.54 7.50 -4.42
C ILE A 119 10.08 7.17 -4.73
N GLY A 120 9.46 7.95 -5.62
CA GLY A 120 8.17 7.59 -6.18
C GLY A 120 8.30 6.72 -7.43
N THR A 121 7.35 5.82 -7.65
CA THR A 121 7.26 5.06 -8.90
C THR A 121 6.23 5.70 -9.82
N SER A 122 6.60 5.99 -11.06
CA SER A 122 5.68 6.45 -12.09
C SER A 122 6.09 5.94 -13.46
N PHE A 123 5.13 5.40 -14.21
CA PHE A 123 5.33 5.00 -15.60
C PHE A 123 5.72 6.19 -16.50
N SER A 124 5.17 7.39 -16.24
CA SER A 124 5.48 8.60 -17.00
C SER A 124 6.86 9.19 -16.72
N SER A 125 7.63 8.63 -15.78
CA SER A 125 8.98 9.13 -15.50
C SER A 125 9.93 8.82 -16.65
N SER A 126 10.70 9.82 -17.08
CA SER A 126 11.76 9.65 -18.09
C SER A 126 12.93 8.80 -17.58
N LYS A 127 13.06 8.66 -16.26
CA LYS A 127 14.14 7.88 -15.64
C LYS A 127 13.71 6.41 -15.51
N LEU A 128 14.00 5.63 -16.54
CA LEU A 128 13.90 4.18 -16.49
C LEU A 128 15.04 3.61 -15.62
N THR A 129 14.70 2.83 -14.60
CA THR A 129 15.67 2.23 -13.67
C THR A 129 15.27 0.79 -13.38
N LYS A 130 16.23 -0.15 -13.44
CA LYS A 130 15.92 -1.54 -13.08
C LYS A 130 15.67 -1.60 -11.58
N PRO A 131 14.70 -2.41 -11.11
CA PRO A 131 14.47 -2.60 -9.68
C PRO A 131 15.74 -2.93 -8.87
N ALA A 132 16.67 -3.73 -9.43
CA ALA A 132 17.94 -4.07 -8.79
C ALA A 132 18.84 -2.84 -8.55
N ASP A 133 18.83 -1.86 -9.45
CA ASP A 133 19.63 -0.64 -9.34
C ASP A 133 19.09 0.34 -8.29
N LEU A 134 17.86 0.09 -7.79
CA LEU A 134 17.27 0.86 -6.69
C LEU A 134 17.70 0.33 -5.32
N VAL A 135 18.19 -0.90 -5.22
CA VAL A 135 18.47 -1.53 -3.94
C VAL A 135 19.71 -0.87 -3.30
N PRO A 136 19.55 -0.24 -2.12
CA PRO A 136 20.69 0.31 -1.39
C PRO A 136 21.53 -0.80 -0.77
N THR A 137 22.82 -0.51 -0.53
CA THR A 137 23.74 -1.47 0.09
C THR A 137 23.46 -1.65 1.58
N ASP A 138 23.46 -0.57 2.36
CA ASP A 138 23.35 -0.63 3.84
C ASP A 138 22.34 0.38 4.43
N GLU A 139 21.58 1.09 3.59
CA GLU A 139 20.64 2.13 4.02
C GLU A 139 19.19 1.73 3.76
N PRO A 140 18.21 2.20 4.56
CA PRO A 140 16.81 2.02 4.22
C PRO A 140 16.44 2.80 2.95
N LEU A 141 15.42 2.33 2.24
CA LEU A 141 14.80 3.05 1.13
C LEU A 141 13.28 3.08 1.29
N VAL A 142 12.67 4.24 1.06
CA VAL A 142 11.22 4.37 0.92
C VAL A 142 10.85 4.39 -0.55
N ILE A 143 9.95 3.49 -0.95
CA ILE A 143 9.37 3.46 -2.29
C ILE A 143 7.87 3.77 -2.20
N VAL A 144 7.42 4.76 -2.96
CA VAL A 144 6.01 5.16 -3.03
C VAL A 144 5.37 4.59 -4.29
N ILE A 145 4.38 3.72 -4.10
CA ILE A 145 3.63 3.05 -5.16
C ILE A 145 2.20 3.58 -5.17
N GLY A 146 1.72 4.00 -6.34
CA GLY A 146 0.34 4.48 -6.51
C GLY A 146 -0.66 3.33 -6.52
N ALA A 147 -1.37 3.12 -5.41
CA ALA A 147 -2.46 2.15 -5.31
C ALA A 147 -3.81 2.75 -5.79
N MET A 148 -3.83 3.24 -7.03
CA MET A 148 -4.96 3.96 -7.63
C MET A 148 -5.36 3.38 -8.99
N ALA A 149 -6.63 3.57 -9.38
CA ALA A 149 -7.13 3.09 -10.67
C ALA A 149 -6.51 3.85 -11.85
N HIS A 150 -6.43 5.18 -11.70
CA HIS A 150 -5.86 6.12 -12.64
C HIS A 150 -5.19 7.24 -11.86
N GLY A 151 -4.16 7.85 -12.45
CA GLY A 151 -3.42 8.95 -11.86
C GLY A 151 -1.93 8.67 -11.75
N GLN A 152 -1.23 9.56 -11.08
CA GLN A 152 0.20 9.49 -10.83
C GLN A 152 0.46 9.74 -9.36
N VAL A 153 1.52 9.13 -8.83
CA VAL A 153 2.03 9.46 -7.49
C VAL A 153 2.48 10.92 -7.49
N ASP A 154 1.74 11.75 -6.75
CA ASP A 154 2.04 13.15 -6.52
C ASP A 154 2.11 13.39 -5.00
N VAL A 155 3.33 13.41 -4.47
CA VAL A 155 3.62 13.59 -3.05
C VAL A 155 4.82 14.51 -2.90
N ASP A 156 4.82 15.34 -1.87
CA ASP A 156 5.81 16.39 -1.63
C ASP A 156 7.13 15.89 -1.00
N TYR A 157 7.16 14.65 -0.53
CA TYR A 157 8.28 14.09 0.23
C TYR A 157 9.20 13.17 -0.58
N THR A 158 8.92 12.92 -1.86
CA THR A 158 9.80 12.13 -2.74
C THR A 158 10.88 13.00 -3.36
N GLU A 159 12.09 12.46 -3.49
CA GLU A 159 13.24 13.15 -4.11
C GLU A 159 13.25 13.01 -5.64
N GLY A 160 12.28 12.28 -6.19
CA GLY A 160 12.11 12.06 -7.62
C GLY A 160 11.29 10.82 -7.91
N ASN A 161 10.90 10.69 -9.19
CA ASN A 161 10.14 9.56 -9.69
C ASN A 161 11.00 8.69 -10.62
N VAL A 162 10.83 7.38 -10.54
CA VAL A 162 11.46 6.41 -11.47
C VAL A 162 10.39 5.57 -12.14
N SER A 163 10.66 5.18 -13.38
CA SER A 163 9.92 4.11 -14.05
C SER A 163 10.70 2.80 -13.92
N ILE A 164 10.03 1.74 -13.50
CA ILE A 164 10.65 0.40 -13.34
C ILE A 164 10.36 -0.54 -14.51
N SER A 165 9.66 -0.06 -15.53
CA SER A 165 9.33 -0.85 -16.74
C SER A 165 8.97 0.06 -17.91
N ASN A 166 9.27 -0.42 -19.12
CA ASN A 166 8.80 0.21 -20.37
C ASN A 166 7.29 0.01 -20.61
N PHE A 167 6.61 -0.79 -19.79
CA PHE A 167 5.18 -1.04 -19.88
C PHE A 167 4.48 -0.54 -18.61
N PRO A 168 3.24 -0.05 -18.71
CA PRO A 168 2.41 0.20 -17.53
C PRO A 168 2.24 -1.08 -16.73
N LEU A 169 2.47 -1.01 -15.42
CA LEU A 169 2.32 -2.14 -14.50
C LEU A 169 1.11 -1.92 -13.60
N SER A 170 0.47 -3.00 -13.18
CA SER A 170 -0.41 -2.94 -12.00
C SER A 170 0.42 -2.63 -10.76
N ALA A 171 -0.17 -1.95 -9.77
CA ALA A 171 0.52 -1.64 -8.52
C ALA A 171 1.01 -2.92 -7.81
N ALA A 172 0.23 -4.00 -7.83
CA ALA A 172 0.62 -5.27 -7.24
C ALA A 172 1.84 -5.89 -7.94
N LEU A 173 1.91 -5.82 -9.28
CA LEU A 173 3.07 -6.31 -10.03
C LEU A 173 4.31 -5.45 -9.78
N ALA A 174 4.15 -4.14 -9.61
CA ALA A 174 5.22 -3.25 -9.19
C ALA A 174 5.76 -3.64 -7.80
N CYS A 175 4.87 -3.90 -6.83
CA CYS A 175 5.26 -4.42 -5.51
C CYS A 175 6.09 -5.72 -5.64
N THR A 176 5.60 -6.70 -6.41
CA THR A 176 6.30 -7.98 -6.60
C THR A 176 7.68 -7.78 -7.21
N LYS A 177 7.81 -6.99 -8.29
CA LYS A 177 9.10 -6.74 -8.94
C LYS A 177 10.11 -6.06 -8.01
N LEU A 178 9.64 -5.15 -7.18
CA LEU A 178 10.48 -4.48 -6.20
C LEU A 178 10.90 -5.45 -5.10
N CYS A 179 9.97 -6.17 -4.46
CA CYS A 179 10.32 -7.17 -3.45
C CYS A 179 11.34 -8.18 -3.98
N SER A 180 11.11 -8.77 -5.16
CA SER A 180 12.04 -9.75 -5.73
C SER A 180 13.44 -9.21 -5.99
N ALA A 181 13.56 -7.94 -6.41
CA ALA A 181 14.87 -7.33 -6.60
C ALA A 181 15.62 -7.09 -5.29
N PHE A 182 14.91 -6.67 -4.25
CA PHE A 182 15.46 -6.52 -2.91
C PHE A 182 15.84 -7.87 -2.29
N GLU A 183 15.02 -8.89 -2.52
CA GLU A 183 15.26 -10.27 -2.08
C GLU A 183 16.55 -10.84 -2.69
N GLU A 184 16.73 -10.69 -4.01
CA GLU A 184 17.94 -11.15 -4.71
C GLU A 184 19.19 -10.41 -4.22
N ALA A 185 19.12 -9.08 -4.12
CA ALA A 185 20.26 -8.26 -3.72
C ALA A 185 20.67 -8.46 -2.26
N TRP A 186 19.72 -8.73 -1.35
CA TRP A 186 19.99 -8.94 0.08
C TRP A 186 20.13 -10.42 0.46
N GLY A 187 20.09 -11.35 -0.51
CA GLY A 187 20.25 -12.78 -0.25
C GLY A 187 19.09 -13.42 0.53
N VAL A 188 17.88 -12.90 0.35
CA VAL A 188 16.64 -13.39 0.97
C VAL A 188 15.88 -14.25 -0.05
N THR A 189 16.41 -15.43 -0.35
CA THR A 189 15.80 -16.40 -1.27
C THR A 189 15.38 -17.68 -0.56
#